data_AF-A0AAD6X306-F1
#
_entry.id   AF-A0AAD6X306-F1
#
_cell.length_a   1.000
_cell.length_b   1.000
_cell.length_c   1.000
_cell.angle_alpha   90.00
_cell.angle_beta   90.00
_cell.angle_gamma   90.00
#
_symmetry.space_group_name_H-M   'P 1'
#
loop_
_entity.id
_entity.type
_entity.pdbx_description
1 polymer ?
#
loop_
_entity_poly.entity_id
_entity_poly.type
_entity_poly.pdbx_seq_one_letter_code
_entity_poly.pdbx_strand_id
1 'polypeptide(L)'
;MLQELSHMDRITQLQDEIQQLLTIMSSTIAYLASRSNFVQISEEIPITKQRNPDKYDTPEALEELVTDLIVKAKQVECLIESLPEPEAEEERAKRLQALDDEMTVVNDEYIRAVARSKDRHSQITDTLRLMLEETDAGLMLPPLGKN
;
A
#
# COMPACT_ATOMS: atom_id res chain seq x y z
N MET A 1 0.51 -11.15 6.60
CA MET A 1 -0.84 -10.54 6.70
C MET A 1 -0.81 -9.05 7.12
N LEU A 2 0.32 -8.33 6.95
CA LEU A 2 0.41 -6.87 7.26
C LEU A 2 0.57 -6.00 6.01
N GLN A 3 0.49 -6.60 4.82
CA GLN A 3 0.80 -5.92 3.57
C GLN A 3 -0.42 -5.20 2.95
N GLU A 4 -1.63 -5.43 3.48
CA GLU A 4 -2.87 -4.80 2.98
C GLU A 4 -3.18 -3.44 3.65
N LEU A 5 -2.48 -3.07 4.74
CA LEU A 5 -2.71 -1.80 5.46
C LEU A 5 -1.75 -0.67 5.06
N SER A 6 -0.75 -0.93 4.22
CA SER A 6 0.24 0.07 3.80
C SER A 6 0.08 0.55 2.35
N HIS A 7 -0.84 -0.04 1.58
CA HIS A 7 -1.09 0.37 0.21
C HIS A 7 -2.27 1.33 0.21
N MET A 8 -2.07 2.55 -0.29
CA MET A 8 -3.19 3.45 -0.59
C MET A 8 -4.22 2.69 -1.42
N ASP A 9 -5.50 2.88 -1.11
CA ASP A 9 -6.59 2.24 -1.86
C ASP A 9 -6.41 2.53 -3.36
N ARG A 10 -6.52 1.50 -4.20
CA ARG A 10 -6.21 1.58 -5.64
C ARG A 10 -7.12 2.57 -6.35
N ILE A 11 -8.35 2.75 -5.84
CA ILE A 11 -9.29 3.77 -6.32
C ILE A 11 -8.77 5.18 -5.99
N THR A 12 -8.29 5.39 -4.76
CA THR A 12 -7.70 6.67 -4.35
C THR A 12 -6.44 6.97 -5.15
N GLN A 13 -5.59 5.96 -5.39
CA GLN A 13 -4.41 6.09 -6.26
C GLN A 13 -4.78 6.45 -7.70
N LEU A 14 -5.80 5.79 -8.28
CA LEU A 14 -6.27 6.11 -9.63
C LEU A 14 -6.80 7.55 -9.71
N GLN A 15 -7.55 7.99 -8.70
CA GLN A 15 -8.05 9.37 -8.65
C GLN A 15 -6.91 10.39 -8.66
N ASP A 16 -5.88 10.18 -7.83
CA ASP A 16 -4.73 11.08 -7.75
C ASP A 16 -3.93 11.12 -9.05
N GLU A 17 -3.72 9.98 -9.71
CA GLU A 17 -3.01 9.90 -10.98
C GLU A 17 -3.79 10.57 -12.13
N ILE A 18 -5.13 10.43 -12.17
CA ILE A 18 -5.96 11.16 -13.13
C ILE A 18 -5.86 12.68 -12.89
N GLN A 19 -5.90 13.11 -11.63
CA GLN A 19 -5.81 14.52 -11.30
C GLN A 19 -4.43 15.12 -11.63
N GLN A 20 -3.36 14.34 -11.42
CA GLN A 20 -2.02 14.70 -11.85
C GLN A 20 -1.93 14.80 -13.38
N LEU A 21 -2.49 13.83 -14.12
CA LEU A 21 -2.52 13.86 -15.59
C LEU A 21 -3.20 15.14 -16.11
N LEU A 22 -4.37 15.49 -15.57
CA LEU A 22 -5.07 16.73 -15.94
C LEU A 22 -4.27 17.99 -15.62
N THR A 23 -3.57 18.00 -14.49
CA THR A 23 -2.71 19.13 -14.08
C THR A 23 -1.52 19.29 -15.03
N ILE A 24 -0.88 18.18 -15.42
CA ILE A 24 0.19 18.15 -16.40
C ILE A 24 -0.34 18.67 -17.74
N MET A 25 -1.47 18.17 -18.23
CA MET A 25 -2.08 18.63 -19.49
C MET A 25 -2.36 20.13 -19.50
N SER A 26 -2.96 20.68 -18.44
CA SER A 26 -3.22 22.11 -18.32
C SER A 26 -1.92 22.93 -18.32
N SER A 27 -0.90 22.45 -17.59
CA SER A 27 0.41 23.10 -17.51
C SER A 27 1.13 23.06 -18.85
N THR A 28 1.05 21.94 -19.58
CA THR A 28 1.57 21.77 -20.93
C THR A 28 0.94 22.73 -21.92
N ILE A 29 -0.38 22.89 -21.90
CA ILE A 29 -1.08 23.86 -22.77
C ILE A 29 -0.64 25.30 -22.45
N ALA A 30 -0.57 25.65 -21.16
CA ALA A 30 -0.10 26.98 -20.73
C ALA A 30 1.36 27.23 -21.12
N TYR A 31 2.20 26.20 -21.01
CA TYR A 31 3.60 26.22 -21.42
C TYR A 31 3.72 26.42 -22.93
N LEU A 32 3.03 25.62 -23.74
CA LEU A 32 3.00 25.76 -25.19
C LEU A 32 2.50 27.16 -25.62
N ALA A 33 1.44 27.68 -25.01
CA ALA A 33 0.93 29.01 -25.34
C ALA A 33 1.91 30.15 -25.01
N SER A 34 2.70 29.98 -23.93
CA SER A 34 3.64 31.00 -23.44
C SER A 34 5.03 30.91 -24.07
N ARG A 35 5.46 29.71 -24.51
CA ARG A 35 6.82 29.42 -25.02
C ARG A 35 6.90 29.06 -26.50
N SER A 36 5.77 28.82 -27.18
CA SER A 36 5.77 28.62 -28.65
C SER A 36 6.09 29.91 -29.40
N ASN A 37 6.84 29.76 -30.50
CA ASN A 37 7.17 30.84 -31.42
C ASN A 37 6.25 30.79 -32.65
N PHE A 38 6.10 31.92 -33.33
CA PHE A 38 5.27 32.01 -34.53
C PHE A 38 6.04 31.49 -35.74
N VAL A 39 5.45 30.52 -36.46
CA VAL A 39 5.99 30.01 -37.72
C VAL A 39 5.31 30.74 -38.87
N GLN A 40 6.09 31.22 -39.84
CA GLN A 40 5.57 31.85 -41.05
C GLN A 40 5.01 30.78 -41.98
N ILE A 41 3.71 30.82 -42.24
CA ILE A 41 3.03 29.85 -43.11
C ILE A 41 2.96 30.36 -44.57
N SER A 42 2.98 31.68 -44.78
CA SER A 42 2.95 32.31 -46.10
C SER A 42 3.99 33.43 -46.19
N GLU A 43 4.75 33.46 -47.29
CA GLU A 43 5.75 34.50 -47.57
C GLU A 43 5.13 35.90 -47.70
N GLU A 44 3.84 36.00 -48.05
CA GLU A 44 3.12 37.26 -48.23
C GLU A 44 2.71 37.93 -46.90
N ILE A 45 2.71 37.18 -45.80
CA ILE A 45 2.29 37.68 -44.48
C ILE A 45 3.52 37.75 -43.56
N PRO A 46 4.09 38.95 -43.34
CA PRO A 46 5.26 39.10 -42.48
C PRO A 46 4.90 38.81 -41.01
N ILE A 47 5.78 38.10 -40.30
CA ILE A 47 5.65 37.87 -38.86
C ILE A 47 5.77 39.21 -38.13
N THR A 48 4.67 39.71 -37.56
CA THR A 48 4.64 40.99 -36.85
C THR A 48 5.07 40.89 -35.38
N LYS A 49 5.31 39.68 -34.86
CA LYS A 49 5.79 39.43 -33.49
C LYS A 49 6.77 38.25 -33.48
N GLN A 50 8.04 38.52 -33.21
CA GLN A 50 9.01 37.48 -32.83
C GLN A 50 9.19 37.49 -31.32
N ARG A 51 9.12 36.31 -30.70
CA ARG A 51 9.39 36.16 -29.25
C ARG A 51 10.90 36.10 -29.04
N ASN A 52 11.37 36.68 -27.92
CA ASN A 52 12.80 36.69 -27.59
C ASN A 52 13.37 35.25 -27.58
N PRO A 53 14.53 34.97 -28.21
CA PRO A 53 15.14 33.64 -28.24
C PRO A 53 15.41 32.98 -26.89
N ASP A 54 15.56 33.74 -25.82
CA ASP A 54 15.66 33.19 -24.45
C ASP A 54 14.31 32.67 -23.89
N LYS A 55 13.22 32.80 -24.65
CA LYS A 55 11.84 32.48 -24.22
C LYS A 55 11.17 31.40 -25.05
N TYR A 56 11.83 30.79 -26.04
CA TYR A 56 11.33 29.60 -26.71
C TYR A 56 12.24 28.42 -26.43
N ASP A 57 11.65 27.29 -26.07
CA ASP A 57 12.39 26.09 -25.70
C ASP A 57 12.70 25.24 -26.93
N THR A 58 13.74 24.42 -26.83
CA THR A 58 14.18 23.56 -27.93
C THR A 58 13.18 22.42 -28.15
N PRO A 59 13.07 21.86 -29.37
CA PRO A 59 12.13 20.78 -29.67
C PRO A 59 12.29 19.56 -28.75
N GLU A 60 13.49 19.32 -28.22
CA GLU A 60 13.79 18.23 -27.28
C GLU A 60 13.01 18.36 -25.96
N ALA A 61 12.80 19.58 -25.45
CA ALA A 61 12.01 19.81 -24.23
C ALA A 61 10.51 19.50 -24.45
N LEU A 62 10.03 19.65 -25.69
CA LEU A 62 8.66 19.26 -26.06
C LEU A 62 8.53 17.75 -26.19
N GLU A 63 9.54 17.08 -26.74
CA GLU A 63 9.57 15.61 -26.82
C GLU A 63 9.60 14.95 -25.44
N GLU A 64 10.35 15.51 -24.49
CA GLU A 64 10.36 15.06 -23.09
C GLU A 64 8.96 15.17 -22.46
N LEU A 65 8.30 16.32 -22.65
CA LEU A 65 6.96 16.57 -22.11
C LEU A 65 5.90 15.62 -22.70
N VAL A 66 5.98 15.34 -24.00
CA VAL A 66 5.11 14.35 -24.66
C VAL A 66 5.39 12.95 -24.14
N THR A 67 6.66 12.61 -23.95
CA THR A 67 7.07 11.31 -23.41
C THR A 67 6.53 11.10 -22.00
N ASP A 68 6.67 12.09 -21.12
CA ASP A 68 6.13 12.04 -19.75
C ASP A 68 4.60 11.90 -19.75
N LEU A 69 3.91 12.65 -20.61
CA LEU A 69 2.45 12.54 -20.74
C LEU A 69 2.01 11.14 -21.18
N ILE A 70 2.70 10.53 -22.15
CA ILE A 70 2.40 9.17 -22.64
C ILE A 70 2.66 8.14 -21.54
N VAL A 71 3.76 8.28 -20.80
CA VAL A 71 4.08 7.36 -19.68
C VAL A 71 3.01 7.45 -18.60
N LYS A 72 2.59 8.67 -18.21
CA LYS A 72 1.52 8.89 -17.24
C LYS A 72 0.18 8.33 -17.71
N ALA A 73 -0.18 8.50 -18.98
CA ALA A 73 -1.40 7.91 -19.54
C ALA A 73 -1.39 6.38 -19.46
N LYS A 74 -0.25 5.74 -19.81
CA LYS A 74 -0.10 4.29 -19.67
C LYS A 74 -0.14 3.81 -18.22
N GLN A 75 0.40 4.59 -17.29
CA GLN A 75 0.32 4.28 -15.86
C GLN A 75 -1.14 4.25 -15.40
N VAL A 76 -1.96 5.20 -15.84
CA VAL A 76 -3.41 5.21 -15.58
C VAL A 76 -4.10 3.99 -16.20
N GLU A 77 -3.77 3.61 -17.43
CA GLU A 77 -4.31 2.40 -18.07
C GLU A 77 -3.99 1.14 -17.26
N CYS A 78 -2.72 0.93 -16.88
CA CYS A 78 -2.33 -0.21 -16.04
C CYS A 78 -3.03 -0.20 -14.67
N LEU A 79 -3.26 0.98 -14.09
CA LEU A 79 -4.01 1.09 -12.83
C LEU A 79 -5.46 0.67 -12.99
N ILE A 80 -6.11 1.05 -14.10
CA ILE A 80 -7.48 0.63 -14.42
C ILE A 80 -7.55 -0.90 -14.58
N GLU A 81 -6.60 -1.50 -15.29
CA GLU A 81 -6.52 -2.97 -15.45
C GLU A 81 -6.26 -3.69 -14.12
N SER A 82 -5.59 -3.03 -13.17
CA SER A 82 -5.33 -3.59 -11.84
C SER A 82 -6.49 -3.47 -10.86
N LEU A 83 -7.58 -2.77 -11.24
CA LEU A 83 -8.75 -2.64 -10.38
C LEU A 83 -9.47 -4.00 -10.26
N PRO A 84 -9.88 -4.38 -9.04
CA PRO A 84 -10.72 -5.56 -8.88
C PRO A 84 -12.04 -5.36 -9.62
N GLU A 85 -12.50 -6.41 -10.30
CA GLU A 85 -13.77 -6.36 -11.03
C GLU A 85 -14.91 -6.00 -10.07
N PRO A 86 -15.86 -5.15 -10.50
CA PRO A 86 -16.98 -4.78 -9.65
C PRO A 86 -17.93 -5.98 -9.50
N GLU A 87 -17.78 -6.71 -8.39
CA GLU A 87 -18.75 -7.74 -7.99
C GLU A 87 -20.13 -7.11 -7.71
N ALA A 88 -21.23 -7.84 -7.93
CA ALA A 88 -22.55 -7.37 -7.54
C ALA A 88 -22.65 -7.22 -6.01
N GLU A 89 -23.38 -6.21 -5.53
CA GLU A 89 -23.47 -5.92 -4.09
C GLU A 89 -23.98 -7.10 -3.26
N GLU A 90 -24.92 -7.88 -3.82
CA GLU A 90 -25.43 -9.10 -3.19
C GLU A 90 -24.37 -10.20 -3.05
N GLU A 91 -23.48 -10.34 -4.04
CA GLU A 91 -22.40 -11.34 -4.00
C GLU A 91 -21.31 -10.92 -3.01
N ARG A 92 -20.98 -9.62 -2.97
CA ARG A 92 -20.08 -9.06 -1.95
C ARG A 92 -20.62 -9.27 -0.55
N ALA A 93 -21.91 -9.01 -0.33
CA ALA A 93 -22.55 -9.20 0.97
C ALA A 93 -22.53 -10.68 1.41
N LYS A 94 -22.82 -11.61 0.49
CA LYS A 94 -22.73 -13.05 0.76
C LYS A 94 -21.31 -13.49 1.10
N ARG A 95 -20.32 -13.01 0.33
CA ARG A 95 -18.90 -13.30 0.57
C ARG A 95 -18.44 -12.75 1.92
N LEU A 96 -18.87 -11.54 2.28
CA LEU A 96 -18.56 -10.93 3.56
C LEU A 96 -19.15 -11.72 4.72
N GLN A 97 -20.40 -12.16 4.61
CA GLN A 97 -21.03 -13.02 5.62
C GLN A 97 -20.28 -14.35 5.78
N ALA A 98 -19.91 -15.00 4.67
CA ALA A 98 -19.15 -16.25 4.70
C ALA A 98 -17.78 -16.08 5.39
N LEU A 99 -17.10 -14.97 5.15
CA LEU A 99 -15.83 -14.64 5.81
C LEU A 99 -16.02 -14.39 7.31
N ASP A 100 -17.11 -13.74 7.73
CA ASP A 100 -17.40 -13.49 9.14
C ASP A 100 -17.73 -14.79 9.91
N ASP A 101 -18.48 -15.69 9.26
CA ASP A 101 -18.77 -17.02 9.78
C ASP A 101 -17.47 -17.83 9.94
N GLU A 102 -16.59 -17.80 8.93
CA GLU A 102 -15.27 -18.45 8.98
C GLU A 102 -14.38 -17.85 10.09
N MET A 103 -14.34 -16.52 10.20
CA MET A 103 -13.58 -15.82 11.24
C MET A 103 -14.04 -16.23 12.64
N THR A 104 -15.36 -16.38 12.83
CA THR A 104 -15.94 -16.81 14.11
C THR A 104 -15.47 -18.21 14.48
N VAL A 105 -15.51 -19.15 13.53
CA VAL A 105 -15.04 -20.53 13.75
C VAL A 105 -13.54 -20.56 14.06
N VAL A 106 -12.73 -19.88 13.25
CA VAL A 106 -11.26 -19.82 13.44
C VAL A 106 -10.90 -19.16 14.77
N ASN A 107 -11.61 -18.11 15.16
CA ASN A 107 -11.37 -17.44 16.44
C ASN A 107 -11.73 -18.35 17.63
N ASP A 108 -12.83 -19.10 17.55
CA ASP A 108 -13.19 -20.09 18.56
C ASP A 108 -12.13 -21.20 18.69
N GLU A 109 -11.64 -21.70 17.56
CA GLU A 109 -10.55 -22.68 17.53
C GLU A 109 -9.26 -22.12 18.13
N TYR A 110 -8.93 -20.87 17.80
CA TYR A 110 -7.79 -20.15 18.36
C TYR A 110 -7.91 -20.01 19.88
N ILE A 111 -9.05 -19.56 20.40
CA ILE A 111 -9.30 -19.45 21.85
C ILE A 111 -9.12 -20.80 22.53
N ARG A 112 -9.68 -21.87 21.97
CA ARG A 112 -9.53 -23.23 22.52
C ARG A 112 -8.07 -23.69 22.49
N ALA A 113 -7.33 -23.42 21.42
CA ALA A 113 -5.92 -23.78 21.31
C ALA A 113 -5.05 -23.04 22.34
N VAL A 114 -5.30 -21.75 22.52
CA VAL A 114 -4.62 -20.93 23.53
C VAL A 114 -4.96 -21.41 24.95
N ALA A 115 -6.21 -21.73 25.24
CA ALA A 115 -6.61 -22.27 26.54
C ALA A 115 -5.88 -23.59 26.86
N ARG A 116 -5.84 -24.53 25.90
CA ARG A 116 -5.09 -25.79 26.06
C ARG A 116 -3.59 -25.59 26.22
N SER A 117 -3.03 -24.55 25.58
CA SER A 117 -1.61 -24.21 25.74
C SER A 117 -1.33 -23.66 27.14
N LYS A 118 -2.17 -22.75 27.65
CA LYS A 118 -2.06 -22.20 29.01
C LYS A 118 -2.21 -23.26 30.09
N ASP A 119 -3.17 -24.17 29.94
CA ASP A 119 -3.39 -25.28 30.88
C ASP A 119 -2.15 -26.19 30.97
N ARG A 120 -1.64 -26.66 29.82
CA ARG A 120 -0.39 -27.45 29.77
C ARG A 120 0.80 -26.69 30.34
N HIS A 121 0.91 -25.39 30.05
CA HIS A 121 1.97 -24.56 30.62
C HIS A 121 1.87 -24.47 32.15
N SER A 122 0.67 -24.34 32.71
CA SER A 122 0.46 -24.37 34.16
C SER A 122 0.90 -25.72 34.74
N GLN A 123 0.46 -26.83 34.15
CA GLN A 123 0.81 -28.17 34.60
C GLN A 123 2.34 -28.40 34.61
N ILE A 124 3.05 -27.96 33.56
CA ILE A 124 4.52 -28.03 33.50
C ILE A 124 5.16 -27.14 34.57
N THR A 125 4.61 -25.94 34.79
CA THR A 125 5.13 -25.02 35.82
C THR A 125 4.96 -25.62 37.21
N ASP A 126 3.82 -26.24 37.48
CA ASP A 126 3.51 -26.83 38.78
C ASP A 126 4.34 -28.10 39.05
N THR A 127 4.58 -28.94 38.03
CA THR A 127 5.51 -30.08 38.18
C THR A 127 6.94 -29.62 38.43
N LEU A 128 7.42 -28.59 37.72
CA LEU A 128 8.74 -28.02 37.96
C LEU A 128 8.87 -27.42 39.37
N ARG A 129 7.83 -26.73 39.87
CA ARG A 129 7.80 -26.24 41.27
C ARG A 129 7.88 -27.38 42.27
N LEU A 130 7.07 -28.42 42.10
CA LEU A 130 7.07 -29.57 43.01
C LEU A 130 8.43 -30.28 43.03
N MET A 131 9.08 -30.47 41.87
CA MET A 131 10.43 -31.04 41.79
C MET A 131 11.49 -30.16 42.47
N LEU A 132 11.36 -28.84 42.39
CA LEU A 132 12.24 -27.90 43.09
C LEU A 132 12.01 -27.93 44.61
N GLU A 133 10.76 -27.97 45.06
CA GLU A 133 10.41 -28.05 46.49
C GLU A 133 10.83 -29.39 47.14
N GLU A 134 10.70 -30.52 46.42
CA GLU A 134 11.22 -31.82 46.88
C GLU A 134 12.75 -31.82 47.01
N THR A 135 13.43 -31.12 46.12
CA THR A 135 14.91 -30.98 46.16
C THR A 135 15.34 -30.14 47.37
N ASP A 136 14.62 -29.05 47.67
CA ASP A 136 14.89 -28.19 48.84
C ASP A 136 14.56 -28.90 50.17
N ALA A 137 13.51 -29.73 50.21
CA ALA A 137 13.17 -30.55 51.39
C ALA A 137 14.22 -31.65 51.65
N GLY A 138 14.82 -32.22 50.61
CA GLY A 138 15.94 -33.17 50.72
C GLY A 138 17.23 -32.55 51.25
N LEU A 139 17.39 -31.22 51.15
CA LEU A 139 18.52 -30.46 51.68
C LEU A 139 18.34 -30.04 53.16
N MET A 140 17.13 -30.20 53.73
CA MET A 140 16.77 -29.87 55.12
C MET A 140 16.79 -31.10 56.06
N LEU A 141 17.75 -32.01 55.92
CA LEU A 141 18.05 -33.00 56.97
C LEU A 141 18.80 -32.32 58.13
N PRO A 142 18.40 -32.51 59.41
CA PRO A 142 18.98 -31.80 60.54
C PRO A 142 20.46 -32.21 60.76
N PRO A 143 21.30 -31.32 61.31
CA PRO A 143 22.70 -31.65 61.56
C PRO A 143 22.75 -32.81 62.56
N LEU A 144 23.36 -33.92 62.14
CA LEU A 144 23.72 -35.04 63.00
C LEU A 144 24.49 -34.48 64.21
N GLY A 145 23.81 -34.52 65.36
CA GLY A 145 24.36 -34.14 66.66
C GLY A 145 25.59 -34.97 66.97
N LYS A 146 26.65 -34.25 67.36
CA LYS A 146 27.92 -34.77 67.86
C LYS A 146 27.70 -35.75 69.01
N ASN A 147 28.39 -36.89 68.96
CA ASN A 147 28.90 -37.60 70.13
C ASN A 147 30.41 -37.76 69.95
#